data_AF-F8LBH2-F1
#
_entry.id   AF-F8LBH2-F1
#
_cell.length_a   1.000
_cell.length_b   1.000
_cell.length_c   1.000
_cell.angle_alpha   90.00
_cell.angle_beta   90.00
_cell.angle_gamma   90.00
#
_symmetry.space_group_name_H-M   'P 1'
#
loop_
_entity.id
_entity.type
_entity.pdbx_description
1 polymer ?
#
loop_
_entity_poly.entity_id
_entity_poly.type
_entity_poly.pdbx_seq_one_letter_code
_entity_poly.pdbx_strand_id
1 'polypeptide(L)'
;MDAHNPSDPFDDPSKHVRKKKKKIKRKSALEAPPSNMSAAGDSEIDTMLKKLRNMDDDLQNRMEKIAELSGMSTKEVKRFIENPDNFPSEEWSRMQRKKDDLEKKIYAGIGIEYQKRVQQKKKKKMQKGRRGKTLGSRKGWIQM
;
A
#
# COMPACT_ATOMS: atom_id res chain seq x y z
N MET A 1 9.23 20.73 66.93
CA MET A 1 7.78 20.95 66.95
C MET A 1 7.47 21.87 65.79
N ASP A 2 7.18 21.29 64.63
CA ASP A 2 5.83 20.98 64.12
C ASP A 2 5.50 22.05 63.07
N ALA A 3 5.60 21.72 61.77
CA ALA A 3 4.50 21.30 60.89
C ALA A 3 3.56 22.50 60.58
N HIS A 4 3.35 22.97 59.35
CA HIS A 4 2.86 22.22 58.20
C HIS A 4 3.08 23.00 56.87
N ASN A 5 3.50 22.26 55.84
CA ASN A 5 3.34 22.51 54.39
C ASN A 5 1.84 22.38 54.00
N PRO A 6 1.34 22.54 52.74
CA PRO A 6 1.90 23.09 51.49
C PRO A 6 0.92 24.04 50.74
N SER A 7 1.38 24.70 49.68
CA SER A 7 0.52 25.12 48.56
C SER A 7 1.34 25.06 47.28
N ASP A 8 1.40 23.86 46.72
CA ASP A 8 1.82 23.63 45.34
C ASP A 8 0.53 23.37 44.52
N PRO A 9 0.64 23.04 43.23
CA PRO A 9 0.75 23.87 42.04
C PRO A 9 -0.61 23.92 41.30
N PHE A 10 -0.69 24.60 40.15
CA PHE A 10 -1.84 24.75 39.24
C PHE A 10 -2.74 25.97 39.46
N ASP A 11 -2.31 27.09 38.89
CA ASP A 11 -3.22 28.16 38.46
C ASP A 11 -3.04 28.38 36.94
N ASP A 12 -3.72 27.55 36.14
CA ASP A 12 -3.94 27.78 34.71
C ASP A 12 -5.43 28.06 34.49
N PRO A 13 -5.75 29.30 34.10
CA PRO A 13 -6.92 29.54 33.29
C PRO A 13 -6.53 30.25 31.99
N SER A 14 -6.37 29.43 30.94
CA SER A 14 -7.12 29.61 29.70
C SER A 14 -7.03 31.01 29.09
N LYS A 15 -5.86 31.36 28.53
CA LYS A 15 -5.77 32.44 27.53
C LYS A 15 -6.47 31.98 26.24
N HIS A 16 -7.77 32.22 26.19
CA HIS A 16 -8.63 32.14 25.02
C HIS A 16 -8.09 33.00 23.87
N VAL A 17 -7.25 32.42 23.02
CA VAL A 17 -6.86 33.02 21.73
C VAL A 17 -8.09 33.00 20.83
N ARG A 18 -8.83 34.12 20.80
CA ARG A 18 -9.94 34.36 19.87
C ARG A 18 -9.43 34.33 18.42
N LYS A 19 -9.46 33.17 17.77
CA LYS A 19 -9.26 33.03 16.32
C LYS A 19 -10.48 33.60 15.60
N LYS A 20 -10.33 34.77 14.96
CA LYS A 20 -11.35 35.35 14.06
C LYS A 20 -11.64 34.36 12.91
N LYS A 21 -12.84 33.76 12.89
CA LYS A 21 -13.31 32.92 11.79
C LYS A 21 -13.52 33.79 10.54
N LYS A 22 -12.64 33.66 9.55
CA LYS A 22 -12.80 34.25 8.21
C LYS A 22 -13.96 33.52 7.53
N LYS A 23 -15.09 34.21 7.30
CA LYS A 23 -16.24 33.66 6.56
C LYS A 23 -15.84 33.44 5.10
N ILE A 24 -15.66 32.19 4.70
CA ILE A 24 -15.50 31.81 3.29
C ILE A 24 -16.88 31.91 2.65
N LYS A 25 -17.09 32.89 1.77
CA LYS A 25 -18.26 32.96 0.89
C LYS A 25 -18.20 31.76 -0.07
N ARG A 26 -19.13 30.81 0.09
CA ARG A 26 -19.38 29.77 -0.91
C ARG A 26 -19.94 30.45 -2.16
N LYS A 27 -19.16 30.50 -3.24
CA LYS A 27 -19.69 30.84 -4.56
C LYS A 27 -20.46 29.62 -5.07
N SER A 28 -21.70 29.90 -5.45
CA SER A 28 -22.71 29.04 -6.03
C SER A 28 -22.26 28.38 -7.32
N ALA A 29 -22.74 27.14 -7.50
CA ALA A 29 -23.03 26.43 -8.75
C ALA A 29 -22.27 26.88 -9.99
N LEU A 30 -21.19 26.17 -10.30
CA LEU A 30 -20.74 26.01 -11.68
C LEU A 30 -21.47 24.77 -12.20
N GLU A 31 -22.46 24.97 -13.06
CA GLU A 31 -23.14 23.91 -13.81
C GLU A 31 -22.07 23.01 -14.45
N ALA A 32 -22.16 21.71 -14.17
CA ALA A 32 -21.38 20.72 -14.90
C ALA A 32 -21.92 20.64 -16.33
N PRO A 33 -21.06 20.70 -17.37
CA PRO A 33 -21.51 20.49 -18.74
C PRO A 33 -22.11 19.09 -18.89
N PRO A 34 -23.11 18.91 -19.78
CA PRO A 34 -23.82 17.65 -19.93
C PRO A 34 -22.85 16.51 -20.28
N SER A 35 -22.90 15.48 -19.43
CA SER A 35 -22.23 14.18 -19.60
C SER A 35 -22.83 13.42 -20.79
N ASN A 36 -22.52 13.87 -22.01
CA ASN A 36 -22.76 13.12 -23.23
C ASN A 36 -21.41 12.60 -23.77
N MET A 37 -20.82 11.67 -23.03
CA MET A 37 -19.73 10.81 -23.51
C MET A 37 -20.11 9.36 -23.25
N SER A 38 -20.77 8.77 -24.25
CA SER A 38 -20.73 7.35 -24.63
C SER A 38 -20.87 6.29 -23.51
N ALA A 39 -22.11 5.97 -23.13
CA ALA A 39 -22.46 4.77 -22.35
C ALA A 39 -22.10 3.43 -23.04
N ALA A 40 -21.70 3.46 -24.32
CA ALA A 40 -21.30 2.27 -25.07
C ALA A 40 -19.88 1.79 -24.73
N GLY A 41 -18.94 2.72 -24.45
CA GLY A 41 -17.57 2.38 -24.08
C GLY A 41 -17.44 1.80 -22.66
N ASP A 42 -18.35 2.19 -21.77
CA ASP A 42 -18.35 1.75 -20.36
C ASP A 42 -18.72 0.27 -20.23
N SER A 43 -19.60 -0.23 -21.10
CA SER A 43 -20.04 -1.64 -21.08
C SER A 43 -18.91 -2.63 -21.39
N GLU A 44 -18.06 -2.32 -22.36
CA GLU A 44 -16.90 -3.16 -22.71
C GLU A 44 -15.87 -3.13 -21.57
N ILE A 45 -15.61 -1.94 -21.00
CA ILE A 45 -14.71 -1.78 -19.86
C ILE A 45 -15.23 -2.55 -18.64
N ASP A 46 -16.52 -2.48 -18.34
CA ASP A 46 -17.12 -3.22 -17.23
C ASP A 46 -17.05 -4.74 -17.44
N THR A 47 -17.24 -5.21 -18.68
CA THR A 47 -17.06 -6.64 -18.98
C THR A 47 -15.62 -7.09 -18.81
N MET A 48 -14.63 -6.27 -19.20
CA MET A 48 -13.22 -6.54 -18.96
C MET A 48 -12.89 -6.55 -17.47
N LEU A 49 -13.41 -5.59 -16.70
CA LEU A 49 -13.21 -5.53 -15.25
C LEU A 49 -13.82 -6.74 -14.55
N LYS A 50 -15.01 -7.17 -14.97
CA LYS A 50 -15.65 -8.39 -14.45
C LYS A 50 -14.82 -9.63 -14.76
N LYS A 51 -14.30 -9.74 -15.99
CA LYS A 51 -13.41 -10.84 -16.37
C LYS A 51 -12.12 -10.86 -15.54
N LEU A 52 -11.53 -9.68 -15.28
CA LEU A 52 -10.35 -9.56 -14.41
C LEU A 52 -10.64 -10.01 -12.97
N ARG A 53 -11.80 -9.64 -12.41
CA ARG A 53 -12.22 -10.10 -11.08
C ARG A 53 -12.38 -11.62 -11.03
N ASN A 54 -13.09 -12.19 -11.99
CA ASN A 54 -13.25 -13.66 -12.05
C ASN A 54 -11.90 -14.39 -12.14
N MET A 55 -10.94 -13.85 -12.90
CA MET A 55 -9.59 -14.43 -12.95
C MET A 55 -8.82 -14.29 -11.63
N ASP A 56 -9.00 -13.18 -10.91
CA ASP A 56 -8.39 -13.01 -9.59
C ASP A 56 -9.00 -13.99 -8.57
N ASP A 57 -10.32 -14.15 -8.57
CA ASP A 57 -11.04 -15.10 -7.73
C ASP A 57 -10.61 -16.54 -8.04
N ASP A 58 -10.46 -16.89 -9.33
CA ASP A 58 -9.94 -18.20 -9.74
C ASP A 58 -8.51 -18.46 -9.25
N LEU A 59 -7.65 -17.44 -9.28
CA LEU A 59 -6.28 -17.54 -8.75
C LEU A 59 -6.29 -17.73 -7.23
N GLN A 60 -7.14 -17.00 -6.51
CA GLN A 60 -7.31 -17.13 -5.06
C GLN A 60 -7.83 -18.53 -4.70
N ASN A 61 -8.86 -19.02 -5.38
CA ASN A 61 -9.41 -20.36 -5.18
C ASN A 61 -8.38 -21.47 -5.43
N ARG A 62 -7.55 -21.33 -6.48
CA ARG A 62 -6.47 -22.30 -6.73
C ARG A 62 -5.40 -22.26 -5.65
N MET A 63 -5.07 -21.07 -5.17
CA MET A 63 -4.15 -20.86 -4.06
C MET A 63 -4.65 -21.49 -2.76
N GLU A 64 -5.95 -21.37 -2.48
CA GLU A 64 -6.60 -22.00 -1.32
C GLU A 64 -6.59 -23.52 -1.43
N LYS A 65 -6.92 -24.08 -2.61
CA LYS A 65 -6.80 -25.53 -2.84
C LYS A 65 -5.37 -26.05 -2.61
N ILE A 66 -4.36 -25.31 -3.06
CA ILE A 66 -2.95 -25.68 -2.80
C ILE A 66 -2.64 -25.62 -1.30
N ALA A 67 -3.14 -24.59 -0.61
CA ALA A 67 -3.00 -24.44 0.84
C ALA A 67 -3.63 -25.63 1.59
N GLU A 68 -4.86 -26.01 1.23
CA GLU A 68 -5.57 -27.17 1.79
C GLU A 68 -4.80 -28.48 1.58
N LEU A 69 -4.34 -28.74 0.35
CA LEU A 69 -3.60 -29.97 0.01
C LEU A 69 -2.23 -30.05 0.69
N SER A 70 -1.57 -28.91 0.90
CA SER A 70 -0.24 -28.85 1.50
C SER A 70 -0.26 -28.73 3.03
N GLY A 71 -1.43 -28.50 3.63
CA GLY A 71 -1.57 -28.19 5.05
C GLY A 71 -0.93 -26.86 5.46
N MET A 72 -0.55 -26.02 4.49
CA MET A 72 0.07 -24.71 4.72
C MET A 72 -0.97 -23.59 4.62
N SER A 73 -0.75 -22.46 5.28
CA SER A 73 -1.54 -21.26 5.02
C SER A 73 -1.23 -20.68 3.64
N THR A 74 -2.18 -19.95 3.04
CA THR A 74 -1.97 -19.26 1.75
C THR A 74 -0.78 -18.29 1.77
N LYS A 75 -0.43 -17.72 2.94
CA LYS A 75 0.75 -16.86 3.12
C LYS A 75 2.04 -17.67 3.05
N GLU A 76 2.06 -18.86 3.63
CA GLU A 76 3.21 -19.76 3.60
C GLU A 76 3.42 -20.33 2.19
N VAL A 77 2.34 -20.70 1.49
CA VAL A 77 2.41 -21.10 0.08
C VAL A 77 3.02 -19.98 -0.77
N LYS A 78 2.62 -18.72 -0.56
CA LYS A 78 3.25 -17.57 -1.27
C LYS A 78 4.74 -17.48 -0.97
N ARG A 79 5.14 -17.56 0.31
CA ARG A 79 6.55 -17.52 0.70
C ARG A 79 7.34 -18.69 0.11
N PHE A 80 6.73 -19.87 0.06
CA PHE A 80 7.33 -21.06 -0.51
C PHE A 80 7.63 -20.87 -2.00
N ILE A 81 6.65 -20.36 -2.76
CA ILE A 81 6.79 -20.09 -4.19
C ILE A 81 7.75 -18.94 -4.46
N GLU A 82 7.88 -17.96 -3.55
CA GLU A 82 8.80 -16.84 -3.71
C GLU A 82 10.26 -17.18 -3.35
N ASN A 83 10.51 -18.34 -2.73
CA ASN A 83 11.85 -18.74 -2.33
C ASN A 83 12.56 -19.55 -3.44
N PRO A 84 13.68 -19.06 -4.01
CA PRO A 84 14.44 -19.79 -5.02
C PRO A 84 14.99 -21.13 -4.53
N ASP A 85 15.30 -21.24 -3.23
CA ASP A 85 15.93 -22.45 -2.66
C ASP A 85 14.99 -23.65 -2.61
N ASN A 86 13.68 -23.42 -2.77
CA ASN A 86 12.66 -24.47 -2.76
C ASN A 86 12.52 -25.18 -4.12
N PHE A 87 13.20 -24.70 -5.16
CA PHE A 87 13.10 -25.23 -6.52
C PHE A 87 14.48 -25.56 -7.08
N PRO A 88 14.60 -26.58 -7.94
CA PRO A 88 15.80 -26.78 -8.74
C PRO A 88 16.13 -25.53 -9.55
N SER A 89 17.42 -25.19 -9.66
CA SER A 89 17.86 -23.95 -10.33
C SER A 89 17.32 -23.81 -11.75
N GLU A 90 17.17 -24.91 -12.49
CA GLU A 90 16.65 -24.89 -13.84
C GLU A 90 15.15 -24.52 -13.87
N GLU A 91 14.37 -25.12 -12.99
CA GLU A 91 12.93 -24.86 -12.89
C GLU A 91 12.66 -23.44 -12.40
N TRP A 92 13.42 -22.98 -11.41
CA TRP A 92 13.34 -21.60 -10.93
C TRP A 92 13.62 -20.60 -12.05
N SER A 93 14.68 -20.82 -12.82
CA SER A 93 15.04 -19.97 -13.96
C SER A 93 13.94 -19.95 -15.03
N ARG A 94 13.34 -21.11 -15.34
CA ARG A 94 12.20 -21.21 -16.27
C ARG A 94 10.98 -20.44 -15.75
N MET A 95 10.64 -20.57 -14.47
CA MET A 95 9.52 -19.82 -13.86
C MET A 95 9.77 -18.32 -13.90
N GLN A 96 10.99 -17.89 -13.56
CA GLN A 96 11.36 -16.48 -13.57
C GLN A 96 11.29 -15.86 -14.97
N ARG A 97 11.76 -16.58 -16.00
CA ARG A 97 11.62 -16.12 -17.40
C ARG A 97 10.17 -15.93 -17.81
N LYS A 98 9.30 -16.91 -17.50
CA LYS A 98 7.86 -16.80 -17.79
C LYS A 98 7.23 -15.61 -17.08
N LYS A 99 7.61 -15.37 -15.81
CA LYS A 99 7.16 -14.20 -15.05
C LYS A 99 7.62 -12.90 -15.69
N ASP A 100 8.89 -12.80 -16.07
CA ASP A 100 9.45 -11.61 -16.70
C ASP A 100 8.80 -11.33 -18.06
N ASP A 101 8.52 -12.36 -18.85
CA ASP A 101 7.84 -12.21 -20.14
C ASP A 101 6.38 -11.78 -19.99
N LEU A 102 5.67 -12.29 -18.99
CA LEU A 102 4.33 -11.82 -18.64
C LEU A 102 4.36 -10.37 -18.15
N GLU A 103 5.29 -10.02 -17.27
CA GLU A 103 5.49 -8.64 -16.82
C GLU A 103 5.74 -7.71 -18.01
N LYS A 104 6.64 -8.07 -18.94
CA LYS A 104 6.90 -7.29 -20.16
C LYS A 104 5.66 -7.11 -21.02
N LYS A 105 4.88 -8.17 -21.25
CA LYS A 105 3.62 -8.10 -22.04
C LYS A 105 2.60 -7.18 -21.38
N ILE A 106 2.43 -7.30 -20.06
CA ILE A 106 1.53 -6.44 -19.28
C ILE A 106 1.99 -4.98 -19.38
N TYR A 107 3.29 -4.72 -19.21
CA TYR A 107 3.80 -3.36 -19.26
C TYR A 107 3.79 -2.75 -20.66
N ALA A 108 3.97 -3.55 -21.72
CA ALA A 108 3.85 -3.10 -23.10
C ALA A 108 2.44 -2.55 -23.39
N GLY A 109 1.40 -3.15 -22.79
CA GLY A 109 0.01 -2.69 -22.93
C GLY A 109 -0.38 -1.49 -22.06
N ILE A 110 0.25 -1.29 -20.90
CA ILE A 110 -0.16 -0.27 -19.90
C ILE A 110 0.65 1.05 -20.05
N GLY A 111 1.71 1.06 -20.87
CA GLY A 111 2.48 2.26 -21.20
C GLY A 111 3.61 2.61 -20.20
N ILE A 112 4.58 3.39 -20.69
CA ILE A 112 5.87 3.69 -20.02
C ILE A 112 5.68 4.45 -18.69
N GLU A 113 4.63 5.25 -18.54
CA GLU A 113 4.38 6.01 -17.31
C GLU A 113 4.00 5.12 -16.13
N TYR A 114 3.21 4.07 -16.35
CA TYR A 114 2.88 3.12 -15.31
C TYR A 114 4.11 2.34 -14.86
N GLN A 115 4.98 1.94 -15.80
CA GLN A 115 6.27 1.31 -15.49
C GLN A 115 7.11 2.19 -14.55
N LYS A 116 7.25 3.49 -14.87
CA LYS A 116 7.99 4.44 -14.03
C LYS A 116 7.41 4.54 -12.62
N ARG A 117 6.07 4.56 -12.49
CA ARG A 117 5.38 4.57 -11.17
C ARG A 117 5.61 3.29 -10.36
N VAL A 118 5.56 2.12 -10.99
CA VAL A 118 5.81 0.84 -10.31
C VAL A 118 7.26 0.74 -9.83
N GLN A 119 8.23 1.13 -10.67
CA GLN A 119 9.63 1.15 -10.26
C GLN A 119 9.89 2.15 -9.12
N GLN A 120 9.28 3.34 -9.16
CA GLN A 120 9.38 4.30 -8.06
C GLN A 120 8.77 3.75 -6.76
N LYS A 121 7.64 3.03 -6.82
CA LYS A 121 7.05 2.37 -5.64
C LYS A 121 7.98 1.30 -5.05
N LYS A 122 8.61 0.46 -5.88
CA LYS A 122 9.59 -0.55 -5.44
C LYS A 122 10.80 0.13 -4.75
N LYS A 123 11.36 1.18 -5.34
CA LYS A 123 12.47 1.95 -4.76
C LYS A 123 12.11 2.60 -3.41
N LYS A 124 10.93 3.21 -3.29
CA LYS A 124 10.44 3.81 -2.03
C LYS A 124 10.31 2.79 -0.90
N LYS A 125 9.79 1.59 -1.18
CA LYS A 125 9.67 0.50 -0.18
C LYS A 125 11.04 0.10 0.36
N MET A 126 12.04 -0.08 -0.50
CA MET A 126 13.41 -0.40 -0.08
C MET A 126 14.05 0.71 0.77
N GLN A 127 13.86 1.98 0.38
CA GLN A 127 14.43 3.12 1.11
C GLN A 127 13.83 3.30 2.50
N LYS A 128 12.50 3.07 2.65
CA LYS A 128 11.82 3.13 3.95
C LYS A 128 12.30 2.04 4.92
N GLY A 129 12.56 0.83 4.42
CA GLY A 129 13.12 -0.27 5.21
C GLY A 129 14.53 0.02 5.74
N ARG A 130 15.36 0.76 4.98
CA ARG A 130 16.72 1.14 5.40
C ARG A 130 16.75 2.26 6.44
N ARG A 131 15.87 3.25 6.34
CA ARG A 131 15.82 4.40 7.28
C ARG A 131 15.31 4.04 8.68
N GLY A 132 14.53 2.95 8.82
CA GLY A 132 14.04 2.50 10.13
C GLY A 132 15.12 1.98 11.08
N LYS A 133 16.31 1.62 10.57
CA LYS A 133 17.39 0.98 11.36
C LYS A 133 18.53 1.91 11.79
N THR A 134 18.53 3.19 11.39
CA THR A 134 19.77 4.00 11.41
C THR A 134 19.80 5.21 12.35
N LEU A 135 18.68 5.75 12.85
CA LEU A 135 18.72 7.02 13.61
C LEU A 135 18.01 7.00 14.98
N GLY A 136 16.97 6.20 15.18
CA GLY A 136 16.25 6.15 16.47
C GLY A 136 16.78 5.11 17.45
N SER A 137 17.51 4.11 16.99
CA SER A 137 17.99 3.02 17.83
C SER A 137 19.24 3.37 18.62
N ARG A 138 19.88 4.54 18.43
CA ARG A 138 21.19 4.92 19.04
C ARG A 138 21.15 5.73 20.34
N LYS A 139 19.97 6.11 20.83
CA LYS A 139 19.84 6.83 22.11
C LYS A 139 19.58 5.82 23.24
N GLY A 140 20.64 5.40 23.94
CA GLY A 140 20.50 4.60 25.18
C GLY A 140 21.57 3.53 25.44
N TRP A 141 22.64 3.43 24.67
CA TRP A 141 23.65 2.34 24.82
C TRP A 141 24.83 2.74 25.69
N ILE A 142 24.98 4.04 25.93
CA ILE A 142 25.95 4.57 26.86
C ILE A 142 25.12 4.95 28.08
N GLN A 143 25.11 4.06 29.07
CA GLN A 143 24.70 4.41 30.43
C GLN A 143 25.72 5.45 30.91
N MET A 144 25.26 6.68 31.17
CA MET A 144 26.01 7.59 32.05
C MET A 144 25.77 7.18 33.50
#